data_AF-A0A6A0HUZ0-F1
#
_entry.id   AF-A0A6A0HUZ0-F1
#
_cell.length_a   1.000
_cell.length_b   1.000
_cell.length_c   1.000
_cell.angle_alpha   90.00
_cell.angle_beta   90.00
_cell.angle_gamma   90.00
#
_symmetry.space_group_name_H-M   'P 1'
#
loop_
_entity.id
_entity.type
_entity.pdbx_description
1 polymer ?
#
loop_
_entity_poly.entity_id
_entity_poly.type
_entity_poly.pdbx_seq_one_letter_code
_entity_poly.pdbx_strand_id
1 'polypeptide(L)'
;SIALGIALPLVLWLISKFMPYKLPAEAHPLTLELLREKYARWDWVAMILIFIFVPLLGYVCYEVLSALAAQQVKPFEGAPFVLKPFWLVWVIPAGFLGLMAANIPVSWILQRLLKQEFAEYLLYQNLNYGFDSQRLGKKLFTIIGALCAAYLAFALDFYIIFGHSEIIINDLPSFSETRHSYADIQEIQVKRFPAYRNPNRIETVFTIDFEDGRRWNSAWSPIDASDARLLEIIAFVSEKRAAGQ
;
A
#
# COMPACT_ATOMS: atom_id res chain seq x y z
N SER A 1 -13.16 9.00 16.08
CA SER A 1 -12.93 10.45 16.01
C SER A 1 -14.17 11.12 15.43
N ILE A 2 -14.69 12.17 16.05
CA ILE A 2 -15.89 12.90 15.58
C ILE A 2 -15.73 13.34 14.10
N ALA A 3 -14.51 13.68 13.70
CA ALA A 3 -14.16 14.01 12.32
C ALA A 3 -14.53 12.92 11.30
N LEU A 4 -14.34 11.63 11.63
CA LEU A 4 -14.66 10.53 10.70
C LEU A 4 -16.17 10.40 10.48
N GLY A 5 -16.95 10.62 11.54
CA GLY A 5 -18.42 10.56 11.50
C GLY A 5 -19.05 11.68 10.66
N ILE A 6 -18.35 12.81 10.49
CA ILE A 6 -18.80 13.93 9.66
C ILE A 6 -18.28 13.81 8.23
N ALA A 7 -17.02 13.39 8.05
CA ALA A 7 -16.37 13.31 6.75
C ALA A 7 -17.06 12.31 5.81
N LEU A 8 -17.43 11.14 6.31
CA LEU A 8 -18.02 10.09 5.47
C LEU A 8 -19.39 10.51 4.88
N PRO A 9 -20.37 11.00 5.65
CA PRO A 9 -21.62 11.52 5.09
C PRO A 9 -21.41 12.66 4.08
N LEU A 10 -20.46 13.56 4.35
CA LEU A 10 -20.14 14.67 3.44
C LEU A 10 -19.59 14.16 2.10
N VAL A 11 -18.67 13.19 2.13
CA VAL A 11 -18.12 12.58 0.92
C VAL A 11 -19.21 11.84 0.14
N LEU A 12 -20.08 11.07 0.82
CA LEU A 12 -21.19 10.38 0.17
C LEU A 12 -22.19 11.37 -0.46
N TRP A 13 -22.48 12.47 0.24
CA TRP A 13 -23.33 13.55 -0.29
C TRP A 13 -22.71 14.24 -1.51
N LEU A 14 -21.41 14.50 -1.51
CA LEU A 14 -20.72 15.05 -2.68
C LEU A 14 -20.78 14.07 -3.87
N ILE A 15 -20.53 12.79 -3.62
CA ILE A 15 -20.59 11.74 -4.65
C ILE A 15 -21.99 11.65 -5.25
N SER A 16 -23.05 11.66 -4.44
CA SER A 16 -24.43 11.62 -4.95
C SER A 16 -24.78 12.83 -5.80
N LYS A 17 -24.21 13.99 -5.49
CA LYS A 17 -24.35 15.20 -6.32
C LYS A 17 -23.64 15.10 -7.67
N PHE A 18 -22.43 14.53 -7.72
CA PHE A 18 -21.64 14.42 -8.96
C PHE A 18 -22.02 13.21 -9.83
N MET A 19 -22.56 12.15 -9.23
CA MET A 19 -22.94 10.92 -9.94
C MET A 19 -24.34 10.46 -9.51
N PRO A 20 -25.38 11.30 -9.68
CA PRO A 20 -26.72 10.96 -9.21
C PRO A 20 -27.23 9.71 -9.92
N TYR A 21 -27.89 8.83 -9.16
CA TYR A 21 -28.57 7.70 -9.74
C TYR A 21 -29.80 8.17 -10.51
N LYS A 22 -29.92 7.78 -11.78
CA LYS A 22 -31.10 8.06 -12.60
C LYS A 22 -31.95 6.80 -12.64
N LEU A 23 -33.14 6.88 -12.04
CA LEU A 23 -34.09 5.77 -12.06
C LEU A 23 -34.49 5.48 -13.51
N PRO A 24 -34.40 4.21 -13.98
CA PRO A 24 -34.91 3.84 -15.30
C PRO A 24 -36.41 4.13 -15.38
N ALA A 25 -36.89 4.63 -16.53
CA ALA A 25 -38.31 4.97 -16.73
C ALA A 25 -39.26 3.77 -16.55
N GLU A 26 -38.74 2.56 -16.73
CA GLU A 26 -39.47 1.28 -16.62
C GLU A 26 -39.52 0.74 -15.18
N ALA A 27 -38.81 1.36 -14.24
CA ALA A 27 -38.92 1.04 -12.83
C ALA A 27 -40.24 1.64 -12.29
N HIS A 28 -41.34 0.91 -12.51
CA HIS A 28 -42.64 1.02 -11.83
C HIS A 28 -42.47 1.22 -10.30
N PRO A 29 -43.48 1.69 -9.54
CA PRO A 29 -43.33 2.41 -8.27
C PRO A 29 -42.88 1.51 -7.10
N LEU A 30 -41.70 0.93 -7.21
CA LEU A 30 -40.96 0.31 -6.13
C LEU A 30 -40.50 1.45 -5.23
N THR A 31 -41.21 1.64 -4.14
CA THR A 31 -40.80 2.58 -3.10
C THR A 31 -39.53 2.05 -2.43
N LEU A 32 -38.62 2.95 -2.07
CA LEU A 32 -37.37 2.59 -1.40
C LEU A 32 -37.63 1.82 -0.10
N GLU A 33 -38.73 2.11 0.56
CA GLU A 33 -39.18 1.46 1.80
C GLU A 33 -39.42 -0.05 1.60
N LEU A 34 -40.13 -0.43 0.53
CA LEU A 34 -40.40 -1.84 0.21
C LEU A 34 -39.10 -2.59 -0.12
N LEU A 35 -38.23 -1.97 -0.91
CA LEU A 35 -36.93 -2.54 -1.27
C LEU A 35 -36.03 -2.68 -0.04
N ARG A 36 -36.03 -1.70 0.86
CA ARG A 36 -35.25 -1.73 2.11
C ARG A 36 -35.70 -2.88 3.02
N GLU A 37 -37.00 -3.06 3.21
CA GLU A 37 -37.52 -4.17 4.01
C GLU A 37 -37.10 -5.53 3.42
N LYS A 38 -37.16 -5.67 2.09
CA LYS A 38 -36.75 -6.89 1.38
C LYS A 38 -35.24 -7.16 1.46
N TYR A 39 -34.41 -6.13 1.34
CA TYR A 39 -32.97 -6.28 1.09
C TYR A 39 -32.03 -5.91 2.25
N ALA A 40 -32.51 -5.31 3.34
CA ALA A 40 -31.64 -4.88 4.45
C ALA A 40 -30.78 -6.02 5.04
N ARG A 41 -31.29 -7.25 5.10
CA ARG A 41 -30.50 -8.42 5.55
C ARG A 41 -29.34 -8.75 4.63
N TRP A 42 -29.48 -8.49 3.33
CA TRP A 42 -28.45 -8.77 2.34
C TRP A 42 -27.31 -7.76 2.40
N ASP A 43 -27.58 -6.53 2.85
CA ASP A 43 -26.53 -5.55 3.15
C ASP A 43 -25.64 -6.02 4.30
N TRP A 44 -26.22 -6.61 5.35
CA TRP A 44 -25.45 -7.23 6.43
C TRP A 44 -24.60 -8.40 5.94
N VAL A 45 -25.17 -9.27 5.11
CA VAL A 45 -24.41 -10.37 4.49
C VAL A 45 -23.27 -9.82 3.63
N ALA A 46 -23.52 -8.85 2.76
CA ALA A 46 -22.51 -8.22 1.93
C ALA A 46 -21.38 -7.61 2.78
N MET A 47 -21.73 -6.91 3.86
CA MET A 47 -20.77 -6.32 4.78
C MET A 47 -19.91 -7.38 5.48
N ILE A 48 -20.51 -8.46 5.98
CA ILE A 48 -19.77 -9.59 6.59
C ILE A 48 -18.81 -10.21 5.56
N LEU A 49 -19.28 -10.45 4.33
CA LEU A 49 -18.44 -11.00 3.26
C LEU A 49 -17.27 -10.06 2.93
N ILE A 50 -17.48 -8.75 2.89
CA ILE A 50 -16.41 -7.75 2.72
C ILE A 50 -15.40 -7.85 3.87
N PHE A 51 -15.85 -7.89 5.13
CA PHE A 51 -14.95 -8.03 6.28
C PHE A 51 -14.12 -9.33 6.27
N ILE A 52 -14.61 -10.38 5.62
CA ILE A 52 -13.88 -11.65 5.44
C ILE A 52 -12.91 -11.56 4.24
N PHE A 53 -13.40 -11.15 3.08
CA PHE A 53 -12.62 -11.21 1.84
C PHE A 53 -11.57 -10.12 1.73
N VAL A 54 -11.78 -8.92 2.27
CA VAL A 54 -10.79 -7.83 2.23
C VAL A 54 -9.46 -8.22 2.89
N PRO A 55 -9.42 -8.68 4.16
CA PRO A 55 -8.15 -9.09 4.77
C PRO A 55 -7.56 -10.34 4.11
N LEU A 56 -8.40 -11.30 3.71
CA LEU A 56 -7.93 -12.53 3.06
C LEU A 56 -7.24 -12.22 1.72
N LEU A 57 -7.91 -11.48 0.84
CA LEU A 57 -7.36 -11.13 -0.48
C LEU A 57 -6.24 -10.09 -0.36
N GLY A 58 -6.33 -9.18 0.61
CA GLY A 58 -5.23 -8.26 0.92
C GLY A 58 -3.96 -9.00 1.33
N TYR A 59 -4.08 -10.04 2.16
CA TYR A 59 -2.95 -10.90 2.52
C TYR A 59 -2.38 -11.64 1.30
N VAL A 60 -3.25 -12.21 0.45
CA VAL A 60 -2.80 -12.85 -0.81
C VAL A 60 -2.06 -11.86 -1.70
N CYS A 61 -2.57 -10.63 -1.87
CA CYS A 61 -1.89 -9.59 -2.62
C CYS A 61 -0.53 -9.23 -2.00
N TYR A 62 -0.45 -9.13 -0.67
CA TYR A 62 0.81 -8.86 0.03
C TYR A 62 1.86 -9.94 -0.24
N GLU A 63 1.48 -11.22 -0.17
CA GLU A 63 2.39 -12.35 -0.44
C GLU A 63 2.88 -12.32 -1.90
N VAL A 64 1.98 -12.07 -2.85
CA VAL A 64 2.36 -11.95 -4.27
C VAL A 64 3.33 -10.79 -4.50
N LEU A 65 3.04 -9.61 -3.94
CA LEU A 65 3.91 -8.43 -4.07
C LEU A 65 5.27 -8.65 -3.41
N SER A 66 5.29 -9.26 -2.23
CA SER A 66 6.52 -9.59 -1.51
C SER A 66 7.36 -10.61 -2.28
N ALA A 67 6.72 -11.61 -2.90
CA ALA A 67 7.40 -12.58 -3.75
C ALA A 67 8.00 -11.94 -5.02
N LEU A 68 7.28 -11.01 -5.65
CA LEU A 68 7.80 -10.24 -6.79
C LEU A 68 9.00 -9.37 -6.39
N ALA A 69 8.90 -8.68 -5.26
CA ALA A 69 10.01 -7.89 -4.71
C ALA A 69 11.23 -8.76 -4.39
N ALA A 70 11.03 -9.96 -3.85
CA ALA A 70 12.12 -10.89 -3.58
C ALA A 70 12.84 -11.34 -4.86
N GLN A 71 12.15 -11.42 -6.00
CA GLN A 71 12.78 -11.77 -7.27
C GLN A 71 13.69 -10.65 -7.81
N GLN A 72 13.34 -9.38 -7.58
CA GLN A 72 14.14 -8.23 -8.02
C GLN A 72 15.51 -8.16 -7.37
N VAL A 73 15.66 -8.74 -6.17
CA VAL A 73 16.91 -8.68 -5.40
C VAL A 73 17.88 -9.82 -5.76
N LYS A 74 17.42 -10.85 -6.48
CA LYS A 74 18.25 -12.02 -6.87
C LYS A 74 19.56 -11.68 -7.61
N PRO A 75 19.61 -10.67 -8.51
CA PRO A 75 20.86 -10.29 -9.18
C PRO A 75 21.97 -9.87 -8.21
N PHE A 76 21.63 -9.54 -6.97
CA PHE A 76 22.54 -9.03 -5.95
C PHE A 76 22.84 -10.04 -4.83
N GLU A 77 22.57 -11.34 -5.04
CA GLU A 77 22.84 -12.40 -4.04
C GLU A 77 24.33 -12.50 -3.64
N GLY A 78 25.26 -11.97 -4.43
CA GLY A 78 26.68 -11.89 -4.09
C GLY A 78 27.08 -10.66 -3.27
N ALA A 79 26.17 -9.72 -3.02
CA ALA A 79 26.48 -8.53 -2.24
C ALA A 79 26.49 -8.83 -0.74
N PRO A 80 27.47 -8.32 0.04
CA PRO A 80 27.53 -8.49 1.49
C PRO A 80 26.24 -8.12 2.22
N PHE A 81 25.63 -6.99 1.83
CA PHE A 81 24.36 -6.57 2.39
C PHE A 81 23.43 -6.04 1.33
N VAL A 82 22.20 -6.57 1.32
CA VAL A 82 21.08 -6.00 0.59
C VAL A 82 19.98 -5.62 1.56
N LEU A 83 19.57 -4.36 1.52
CA LEU A 83 18.46 -3.82 2.29
C LEU A 83 17.21 -3.78 1.42
N LYS A 84 16.17 -4.46 1.90
CA LYS A 84 14.88 -4.57 1.24
C LYS A 84 13.90 -3.53 1.77
N PRO A 85 12.91 -3.12 0.96
CA PRO A 85 11.81 -2.28 1.42
C PRO A 85 11.11 -2.89 2.65
N PHE A 86 10.76 -2.05 3.61
CA PHE A 86 10.01 -2.39 4.81
C PHE A 86 8.63 -2.92 4.42
N TRP A 87 8.13 -3.91 5.17
CA TRP A 87 6.88 -4.62 4.83
C TRP A 87 5.67 -3.69 4.61
N LEU A 88 5.65 -2.52 5.26
CA LEU A 88 4.56 -1.55 5.13
C LEU A 88 4.44 -0.99 3.71
N VAL A 89 5.54 -0.94 2.96
CA VAL A 89 5.56 -0.57 1.53
C VAL A 89 4.64 -1.49 0.73
N TRP A 90 4.57 -2.77 1.08
CA TRP A 90 3.72 -3.74 0.38
C TRP A 90 2.29 -3.79 0.92
N VAL A 91 2.10 -3.55 2.23
CA VAL A 91 0.77 -3.65 2.85
C VAL A 91 -0.20 -2.58 2.37
N ILE A 92 0.26 -1.35 2.12
CA ILE A 92 -0.61 -0.27 1.64
C ILE A 92 -1.27 -0.63 0.30
N PRO A 93 -0.52 -0.90 -0.79
CA PRO A 93 -1.13 -1.28 -2.07
C PRO A 93 -1.88 -2.62 -1.96
N ALA A 94 -1.38 -3.59 -1.18
CA ALA A 94 -2.07 -4.86 -0.98
C ALA A 94 -3.46 -4.68 -0.33
N GLY A 95 -3.62 -3.77 0.63
CA GLY A 95 -4.90 -3.47 1.25
C GLY A 95 -5.91 -2.88 0.26
N PHE A 96 -5.48 -1.93 -0.58
CA PHE A 96 -6.34 -1.36 -1.63
C PHE A 96 -6.71 -2.39 -2.70
N LEU A 97 -5.74 -3.18 -3.16
CA LEU A 97 -5.98 -4.26 -4.12
C LEU A 97 -6.89 -5.35 -3.54
N GLY A 98 -6.73 -5.69 -2.26
CA GLY A 98 -7.61 -6.62 -1.54
C GLY A 98 -9.04 -6.09 -1.43
N LEU A 99 -9.22 -4.81 -1.10
CA LEU A 99 -10.53 -4.15 -1.08
C LEU A 99 -11.20 -4.19 -2.46
N MET A 100 -10.45 -3.89 -3.51
CA MET A 100 -10.89 -3.96 -4.89
C MET A 100 -11.27 -5.41 -5.28
N ALA A 101 -10.40 -6.37 -5.02
CA ALA A 101 -10.60 -7.77 -5.36
C ALA A 101 -11.78 -8.40 -4.61
N ALA A 102 -12.05 -7.99 -3.36
CA ALA A 102 -13.15 -8.51 -2.54
C ALA A 102 -14.52 -8.31 -3.17
N ASN A 103 -14.70 -7.29 -4.03
CA ASN A 103 -15.96 -7.09 -4.74
C ASN A 103 -16.33 -8.27 -5.65
N ILE A 104 -15.34 -9.00 -6.18
CA ILE A 104 -15.55 -10.14 -7.08
C ILE A 104 -16.26 -11.31 -6.36
N PRO A 105 -15.69 -11.92 -5.30
CA PRO A 105 -16.35 -13.02 -4.61
C PRO A 105 -17.62 -12.56 -3.90
N VAL A 106 -17.68 -11.34 -3.36
CA VAL A 106 -18.91 -10.81 -2.73
C VAL A 106 -20.03 -10.75 -3.75
N SER A 107 -19.80 -10.12 -4.91
CA SER A 107 -20.81 -10.03 -5.98
C SER A 107 -21.19 -11.42 -6.50
N TRP A 108 -20.23 -12.32 -6.66
CA TRP A 108 -20.48 -13.68 -7.12
C TRP A 108 -21.37 -14.48 -6.14
N ILE A 109 -21.08 -14.41 -4.84
CA ILE A 109 -21.89 -15.07 -3.79
C ILE A 109 -23.30 -14.47 -3.76
N LEU A 110 -23.42 -13.14 -3.73
CA LEU A 110 -24.73 -12.48 -3.71
C LEU A 110 -25.54 -12.80 -4.97
N GLN A 111 -24.93 -12.82 -6.14
CA GLN A 111 -25.58 -13.22 -7.39
C GLN A 111 -26.10 -14.67 -7.31
N ARG A 112 -25.35 -15.58 -6.70
CA ARG A 112 -25.78 -16.98 -6.51
C ARG A 112 -26.92 -17.12 -5.51
N LEU A 113 -26.91 -16.33 -4.44
CA LEU A 113 -27.93 -16.37 -3.39
C LEU A 113 -29.24 -15.70 -3.82
N LEU A 114 -29.17 -14.54 -4.48
CA LEU A 114 -30.33 -13.76 -4.93
C LEU A 114 -30.86 -14.18 -6.32
N LYS A 115 -30.02 -14.83 -7.14
CA LYS A 115 -30.39 -15.29 -8.49
C LYS A 115 -30.98 -14.16 -9.34
N GLN A 116 -32.26 -14.27 -9.71
CA GLN A 116 -32.98 -13.29 -10.54
C GLN A 116 -33.21 -11.97 -9.79
N GLU A 117 -33.27 -11.99 -8.47
CA GLU A 117 -33.46 -10.80 -7.63
C GLU A 117 -32.18 -9.97 -7.48
N PHE A 118 -31.04 -10.42 -8.00
CA PHE A 118 -29.77 -9.70 -7.88
C PHE A 118 -29.80 -8.35 -8.60
N ALA A 119 -30.47 -8.26 -9.75
CA ALA A 119 -30.62 -6.99 -10.46
C ALA A 119 -31.47 -5.98 -9.66
N GLU A 120 -32.54 -6.45 -9.01
CA GLU A 120 -33.39 -5.64 -8.12
C GLU A 120 -32.61 -5.21 -6.86
N TYR A 121 -31.75 -6.08 -6.32
CA TYR A 121 -30.85 -5.73 -5.22
C TYR A 121 -29.86 -4.61 -5.58
N LEU A 122 -29.29 -4.65 -6.79
CA LEU A 122 -28.40 -3.59 -7.27
C LEU A 122 -29.14 -2.26 -7.46
N LEU A 123 -30.39 -2.30 -7.95
CA LEU A 123 -31.27 -1.14 -8.02
C LEU A 123 -31.53 -0.57 -6.62
N TYR A 124 -31.86 -1.42 -5.65
CA TYR A 124 -32.02 -1.03 -4.25
C TYR A 124 -30.77 -0.34 -3.69
N GLN A 125 -29.56 -0.91 -3.89
CA GLN A 125 -28.33 -0.28 -3.42
C GLN A 125 -28.13 1.11 -4.03
N ASN A 126 -28.32 1.24 -5.34
CA ASN A 126 -28.18 2.54 -6.01
C ASN A 126 -29.19 3.58 -5.51
N LEU A 127 -30.42 3.18 -5.22
CA LEU A 127 -31.43 4.06 -4.62
C LEU A 127 -31.12 4.43 -3.17
N ASN A 128 -30.67 3.46 -2.37
CA ASN A 128 -30.34 3.69 -0.96
C ASN A 128 -29.13 4.63 -0.78
N TYR A 129 -28.14 4.54 -1.67
CA TYR A 129 -26.97 5.43 -1.66
C TYR A 129 -27.16 6.74 -2.43
N GLY A 130 -28.14 6.80 -3.34
CA GLY A 130 -28.41 7.98 -4.17
C GLY A 130 -27.43 8.20 -5.33
N PHE A 131 -26.57 7.22 -5.63
CA PHE A 131 -25.63 7.26 -6.77
C PHE A 131 -25.50 5.91 -7.46
N ASP A 132 -25.04 5.94 -8.71
CA ASP A 132 -24.71 4.74 -9.48
C ASP A 132 -23.43 4.09 -8.95
N SER A 133 -23.60 3.07 -8.11
CA SER A 133 -22.51 2.36 -7.44
C SER A 133 -21.58 1.64 -8.42
N GLN A 134 -22.10 1.14 -9.54
CA GLN A 134 -21.29 0.45 -10.54
C GLN A 134 -20.39 1.43 -11.29
N ARG A 135 -20.96 2.58 -11.69
CA ARG A 135 -20.20 3.63 -12.39
C ARG A 135 -19.16 4.26 -11.48
N LEU A 136 -19.52 4.54 -10.23
CA LEU A 136 -18.58 5.04 -9.23
C LEU A 136 -17.49 4.01 -8.96
N GLY A 137 -17.87 2.76 -8.71
CA GLY A 137 -16.96 1.65 -8.50
C GLY A 137 -15.94 1.57 -9.61
N LYS A 138 -16.37 1.49 -10.88
CA LYS A 138 -15.45 1.44 -12.03
C LYS A 138 -14.45 2.60 -12.04
N LYS A 139 -14.88 3.83 -11.77
CA LYS A 139 -13.98 4.99 -11.70
C LYS A 139 -12.99 4.88 -10.54
N LEU A 140 -13.44 4.49 -9.35
CA LEU A 140 -12.58 4.29 -8.20
C LEU A 140 -11.57 3.17 -8.46
N PHE A 141 -12.00 2.05 -9.05
CA PHE A 141 -11.13 0.96 -9.47
C PHE A 141 -10.04 1.46 -10.43
N THR A 142 -10.40 2.27 -11.43
CA THR A 142 -9.42 2.84 -12.36
C THR A 142 -8.44 3.79 -11.67
N ILE A 143 -8.92 4.72 -10.84
CA ILE A 143 -8.07 5.71 -10.18
C ILE A 143 -7.15 5.05 -9.15
N ILE A 144 -7.71 4.26 -8.24
CA ILE A 144 -6.95 3.57 -7.18
C ILE A 144 -6.01 2.55 -7.80
N GLY A 145 -6.45 1.81 -8.82
CA GLY A 145 -5.60 0.88 -9.57
C GLY A 145 -4.41 1.57 -10.22
N ALA A 146 -4.62 2.73 -10.85
CA ALA A 146 -3.54 3.53 -11.44
C ALA A 146 -2.56 4.05 -10.37
N LEU A 147 -3.06 4.53 -9.23
CA LEU A 147 -2.23 4.97 -8.12
C LEU A 147 -1.42 3.82 -7.50
N CYS A 148 -2.04 2.66 -7.31
CA CYS A 148 -1.34 1.46 -6.82
C CYS A 148 -0.28 1.00 -7.83
N ALA A 149 -0.59 1.00 -9.12
CA ALA A 149 0.38 0.63 -10.16
C ALA A 149 1.57 1.60 -10.20
N ALA A 150 1.31 2.91 -10.14
CA ALA A 150 2.37 3.92 -10.08
C ALA A 150 3.22 3.75 -8.81
N TYR A 151 2.57 3.60 -7.65
CA TYR A 151 3.26 3.37 -6.38
C TYR A 151 4.13 2.10 -6.41
N LEU A 152 3.60 1.00 -6.95
CA LEU A 152 4.32 -0.26 -7.08
C LEU A 152 5.51 -0.15 -8.04
N ALA A 153 5.39 0.63 -9.12
CA ALA A 153 6.51 0.88 -10.03
C ALA A 153 7.69 1.53 -9.31
N PHE A 154 7.43 2.51 -8.42
CA PHE A 154 8.47 3.10 -7.57
C PHE A 154 8.95 2.12 -6.48
N ALA A 155 8.04 1.44 -5.80
CA ALA A 155 8.37 0.56 -4.68
C ALA A 155 9.20 -0.67 -5.09
N LEU A 156 8.95 -1.23 -6.28
CA LEU A 156 9.70 -2.36 -6.81
C LEU A 156 11.13 -1.99 -7.19
N ASP A 157 11.38 -0.71 -7.46
CA ASP A 157 12.71 -0.19 -7.80
C ASP A 157 13.47 0.33 -6.56
N PHE A 158 12.84 0.33 -5.38
CA PHE A 158 13.48 0.76 -4.14
C PHE A 158 14.37 -0.33 -3.56
N TYR A 159 15.68 -0.10 -3.51
CA TYR A 159 16.63 -0.98 -2.84
C TYR A 159 17.94 -0.26 -2.53
N ILE A 160 18.65 -0.76 -1.51
CA ILE A 160 19.99 -0.29 -1.16
C ILE A 160 20.91 -1.50 -1.04
N ILE A 161 22.05 -1.47 -1.72
CA ILE A 161 23.02 -2.55 -1.76
C ILE A 161 24.38 -2.02 -1.33
N PHE A 162 25.00 -2.71 -0.37
CA PHE A 162 26.39 -2.48 0.02
C PHE A 162 27.21 -3.61 -0.59
N GLY A 163 27.76 -3.35 -1.78
CA GLY A 163 28.59 -4.28 -2.53
C GLY A 163 30.04 -4.29 -2.05
N HIS A 164 30.90 -5.07 -2.71
CA HIS A 164 32.31 -5.14 -2.31
C HIS A 164 33.13 -3.88 -2.63
N SER A 165 32.76 -3.12 -3.67
CA SER A 165 33.47 -1.94 -4.16
C SER A 165 32.63 -0.65 -4.14
N GLU A 166 31.31 -0.78 -4.16
CA GLU A 166 30.41 0.37 -4.24
C GLU A 166 29.15 0.16 -3.42
N ILE A 167 28.52 1.27 -3.05
CA ILE A 167 27.17 1.36 -2.50
C ILE A 167 26.25 1.77 -3.65
N ILE A 168 25.21 0.96 -3.90
CA ILE A 168 24.18 1.23 -4.89
C ILE A 168 22.91 1.62 -4.15
N ILE A 169 22.43 2.83 -4.40
CA ILE A 169 21.22 3.38 -3.78
C ILE A 169 20.22 3.68 -4.89
N ASN A 170 19.04 3.08 -4.81
CA ASN A 170 17.88 3.49 -5.57
C ASN A 170 16.75 3.88 -4.61
N ASP A 171 16.60 5.19 -4.40
CA ASP A 171 15.68 5.78 -3.42
C ASP A 171 14.30 6.09 -4.00
N LEU A 172 13.27 6.19 -3.16
CA LEU A 172 11.94 6.67 -3.56
C LEU A 172 11.89 8.21 -3.54
N PRO A 173 11.37 8.90 -4.59
CA PRO A 173 10.78 8.42 -5.85
C PRO A 173 11.73 8.57 -7.06
N SER A 174 12.99 8.14 -6.94
CA SER A 174 13.95 8.10 -8.06
C SER A 174 13.69 6.87 -8.94
N PHE A 175 14.00 7.00 -10.23
CA PHE A 175 14.14 5.88 -11.18
C PHE A 175 15.60 5.68 -11.62
N SER A 176 16.51 6.44 -11.01
CA SER A 176 17.94 6.36 -11.30
C SER A 176 18.63 5.76 -10.11
N GLU A 177 19.33 4.65 -10.37
CA GLU A 177 20.37 4.15 -9.49
C GLU A 177 21.47 5.20 -9.33
N THR A 178 21.94 5.32 -8.11
CA THR A 178 23.10 6.14 -7.74
C THR A 178 24.14 5.23 -7.15
N ARG A 179 25.38 5.34 -7.66
CA ARG A 179 26.50 4.47 -7.29
C ARG A 179 27.58 5.33 -6.67
N HIS A 180 28.05 4.92 -5.50
CA HIS A 180 29.07 5.60 -4.73
C HIS A 180 30.18 4.62 -4.38
N SER A 181 31.43 4.94 -4.70
CA SER A 181 32.58 4.21 -4.15
C SER A 181 32.68 4.48 -2.65
N TYR A 182 33.33 3.59 -1.89
CA TYR A 182 33.57 3.86 -0.47
C TYR A 182 34.57 5.02 -0.26
N ALA A 183 35.40 5.30 -1.28
CA ALA A 183 36.24 6.49 -1.33
C ALA A 183 35.43 7.80 -1.36
N ASP A 184 34.22 7.79 -1.94
CA ASP A 184 33.35 8.97 -2.04
C ASP A 184 32.68 9.32 -0.69
N ILE A 185 32.96 8.57 0.38
CA ILE A 185 32.35 8.79 1.70
C ILE A 185 33.11 9.88 2.45
N GLN A 186 32.46 11.02 2.62
CA GLN A 186 32.97 12.16 3.37
C GLN A 186 32.83 11.95 4.89
N GLU A 187 31.65 11.52 5.34
CA GLU A 187 31.36 11.37 6.77
C GLU A 187 30.38 10.23 7.04
N ILE A 188 30.62 9.50 8.13
CA ILE A 188 29.68 8.50 8.67
C ILE A 188 29.27 8.98 10.06
N GLN A 189 28.01 9.37 10.23
CA GLN A 189 27.47 9.79 11.52
C GLN A 189 26.62 8.69 12.13
N VAL A 190 26.89 8.38 13.40
CA VAL A 190 26.09 7.47 14.22
C VAL A 190 25.36 8.30 15.27
N LYS A 191 24.03 8.35 15.19
CA LYS A 191 23.18 9.05 16.16
C LYS A 191 22.31 8.05 16.90
N ARG A 192 22.15 8.26 18.20
CA ARG A 192 21.32 7.42 19.07
C ARG A 192 20.18 8.27 19.60
N PHE A 193 18.95 7.85 19.37
CA PHE A 193 17.76 8.55 19.81
C PHE A 193 16.89 7.64 20.67
N PRO A 194 16.22 8.15 21.72
CA PRO A 194 15.17 7.39 22.38
C PRO A 194 14.04 7.12 21.37
N ALA A 195 13.60 5.86 21.28
CA ALA A 195 12.54 5.45 20.38
C ALA A 195 11.25 6.20 20.69
N TYR A 196 10.55 6.67 19.66
CA TYR A 196 9.36 7.51 19.83
C TYR A 196 8.28 6.84 20.69
N ARG A 197 8.09 5.52 20.54
CA ARG A 197 7.07 4.76 21.29
C ARG A 197 7.53 4.27 22.66
N ASN A 198 8.84 4.21 22.90
CA ASN A 198 9.40 3.70 24.14
C ASN A 198 10.72 4.42 24.44
N PRO A 199 10.71 5.47 25.29
CA PRO A 199 11.91 6.23 25.61
C PRO A 199 13.06 5.41 26.22
N ASN A 200 12.76 4.24 26.78
CA ASN A 200 13.76 3.34 27.35
C ASN A 200 14.48 2.50 26.29
N ARG A 201 13.96 2.46 25.05
CA ARG A 201 14.63 1.84 23.91
C ARG A 201 15.42 2.91 23.17
N ILE A 202 16.67 2.62 22.85
CA ILE A 202 17.52 3.49 22.03
C ILE A 202 17.50 2.95 20.60
N GLU A 203 17.11 3.79 19.65
CA GLU A 203 17.21 3.53 18.20
C GLU A 203 18.51 4.14 17.68
N THR A 204 19.24 3.38 16.86
CA THR A 204 20.47 3.88 16.23
C THR A 204 20.17 4.26 14.80
N VAL A 205 20.42 5.53 14.49
CA VAL A 205 20.25 6.11 13.16
C VAL A 205 21.61 6.45 12.60
N PHE A 206 21.81 6.02 11.37
CA PHE A 206 23.05 6.17 10.64
C PHE A 206 22.85 7.02 9.41
N THR A 207 23.81 7.90 9.22
CA THR A 207 23.88 8.81 8.08
C THR A 207 25.23 8.65 7.39
N ILE A 208 25.22 8.49 6.06
CA ILE A 208 26.41 8.48 5.22
C ILE A 208 26.32 9.71 4.32
N ASP A 209 27.29 10.61 4.45
CA ASP A 209 27.43 11.80 3.61
C ASP A 209 28.50 11.55 2.56
N PHE A 210 28.14 11.78 1.29
CA PHE A 210 28.99 11.56 0.13
C PHE A 210 29.59 12.88 -0.39
N GLU A 211 30.71 12.81 -1.10
CA GLU A 211 31.40 13.99 -1.66
C GLU A 211 30.54 14.81 -2.64
N ASP A 212 29.58 14.17 -3.32
CA ASP A 212 28.64 14.82 -4.23
C ASP A 212 27.52 15.60 -3.50
N GLY A 213 27.55 15.63 -2.17
CA GLY A 213 26.57 16.29 -1.32
C GLY A 213 25.30 15.47 -1.07
N ARG A 214 25.20 14.25 -1.60
CA ARG A 214 24.11 13.34 -1.26
C ARG A 214 24.29 12.76 0.14
N ARG A 215 23.16 12.37 0.72
CA ARG A 215 23.07 11.83 2.07
C ARG A 215 22.15 10.63 2.08
N TRP A 216 22.68 9.49 2.52
CA TRP A 216 21.86 8.33 2.86
C TRP A 216 21.56 8.32 4.35
N ASN A 217 20.32 7.99 4.74
CA ASN A 217 19.91 7.94 6.13
C ASN A 217 18.96 6.76 6.42
N SER A 218 19.45 5.83 7.24
CA SER A 218 18.70 4.63 7.68
C SER A 218 17.37 4.90 8.39
N ALA A 219 17.12 6.08 8.97
CA ALA A 219 15.83 6.41 9.58
C ALA A 219 14.73 6.75 8.57
N TRP A 220 15.11 7.24 7.39
CA TRP A 220 14.17 7.66 6.35
C TRP A 220 14.05 6.65 5.21
N SER A 221 14.99 5.71 5.13
CA SER A 221 14.85 4.54 4.25
C SER A 221 13.83 3.59 4.89
N PRO A 222 12.72 3.25 4.21
CA PRO A 222 11.82 2.21 4.68
C PRO A 222 12.52 0.86 4.45
N ILE A 223 13.47 0.50 5.31
CA ILE A 223 14.26 -0.74 5.22
C ILE A 223 13.93 -1.68 6.38
N ASP A 224 13.86 -2.97 6.10
CA ASP A 224 13.71 -3.99 7.14
C ASP A 224 15.09 -4.47 7.64
N ALA A 225 15.70 -3.70 8.54
CA ALA A 225 16.99 -4.03 9.14
C ALA A 225 16.96 -3.85 10.66
N SER A 226 17.49 -4.85 11.38
CA SER A 226 17.69 -4.75 12.82
C SER A 226 18.87 -3.82 13.16
N ASP A 227 18.87 -3.25 14.37
CA ASP A 227 19.98 -2.42 14.86
C ASP A 227 21.34 -3.15 14.75
N ALA A 228 21.36 -4.45 15.06
CA ALA A 228 22.56 -5.28 14.94
C ALA A 228 23.05 -5.38 13.49
N ARG A 229 22.14 -5.61 12.53
CA ARG A 229 22.48 -5.68 11.11
C ARG A 229 22.96 -4.34 10.56
N LEU A 230 22.39 -3.23 11.03
CA LEU A 230 22.86 -1.89 10.65
C LEU A 230 24.27 -1.60 11.21
N LEU A 231 24.58 -2.06 12.42
CA LEU A 231 25.93 -1.97 12.98
C LEU A 231 26.95 -2.78 12.16
N GLU A 232 26.58 -3.98 11.70
CA GLU A 232 27.42 -4.80 10.81
C GLU A 232 27.69 -4.09 9.47
N ILE A 233 26.65 -3.52 8.87
CA ILE A 233 26.77 -2.74 7.62
C ILE A 233 27.77 -1.59 7.80
N ILE A 234 27.76 -0.93 8.96
CA ILE A 234 28.61 0.24 9.18
C ILE A 234 30.03 -0.13 9.53
N ALA A 235 30.23 -1.22 10.28
CA ALA A 235 31.55 -1.78 10.45
C ALA A 235 32.16 -2.09 9.07
N PHE A 236 31.39 -2.74 8.20
CA PHE A 236 31.79 -3.05 6.83
C PHE A 236 32.09 -1.80 5.98
N VAL A 237 31.20 -0.81 5.97
CA VAL A 237 31.39 0.45 5.22
C VAL A 237 32.62 1.20 5.74
N SER A 238 32.83 1.23 7.06
CA SER A 238 33.97 1.91 7.69
C SER A 238 35.30 1.23 7.35
N GLU A 239 35.33 -0.11 7.35
CA GLU A 239 36.49 -0.89 6.93
C GLU A 239 36.83 -0.63 5.46
N LYS A 240 35.82 -0.66 4.58
CA LYS A 240 36.00 -0.42 3.15
C LYS A 240 36.54 0.98 2.84
N ARG A 241 35.98 1.99 3.52
CA ARG A 241 36.47 3.38 3.43
C ARG A 241 37.92 3.50 3.90
N ALA A 242 38.28 2.88 5.03
CA ALA A 242 39.65 2.94 5.56
C ALA A 242 40.68 2.26 4.63
N ALA A 243 40.25 1.26 3.86
CA ALA A 243 41.06 0.59 2.86
C ALA A 243 41.22 1.40 1.55
N GLY A 244 40.51 2.53 1.38
CA GLY A 244 40.52 3.33 0.16
C GLY A 244 39.92 2.61 -1.05
N GLN A 245 38.95 1.72 -0.81
CA GLN A 245 38.22 0.98 -1.84
C GLN A 245 36.97 1.72 -2.32
#